data_AF-A0A238Y3F8-F1
#
_entry.id   AF-A0A238Y3F8-F1
#
_cell.length_a   1.000
_cell.length_b   1.000
_cell.length_c   1.000
_cell.angle_alpha   90.00
_cell.angle_beta   90.00
_cell.angle_gamma   90.00
#
_symmetry.space_group_name_H-M   'P 1'
#
loop_
_entity.id
_entity.type
_entity.pdbx_description
1 polymer ?
#
loop_
_entity_poly.entity_id
_entity_poly.type
_entity_poly.pdbx_seq_one_letter_code
_entity_poly.pdbx_strand_id
1 'polypeptide(L)'
;MSGTGIEAAQILLALLLLAGLALGGMAVIAGRRAPAAPVPEVAPEVTELETGAGEVWAAARRAVEAADAARDRATEANDVRAQAEQHYQQARWDAWTGPKDEGRKLVERAALEAYRRGELSVDQLNRIWEHTRPEEAALERVDLEVAEAKLRYEEALVEAVEERRAAHVAEVAAEVLAEEARIAEEEAAAARIEAEAAAGLSGLLGGPGDSPRA
;
A
#
# COMPACT_ATOMS: atom_id res chain seq x y z
N MET A 1 0.23 -1.51 -23.09
CA MET A 1 0.50 -0.71 -21.88
C MET A 1 1.05 -1.69 -20.86
N SER A 2 2.37 -1.72 -20.70
CA SER A 2 3.09 -2.84 -20.06
C SER A 2 4.23 -2.27 -19.19
N GLY A 3 3.89 -1.37 -18.26
CA GLY A 3 4.88 -0.56 -17.52
C GLY A 3 4.88 -0.72 -16.01
N THR A 4 3.73 -0.99 -15.38
CA THR A 4 3.59 -0.84 -13.92
C THR A 4 4.11 -2.02 -13.10
N GLY A 5 4.01 -3.25 -13.61
CA GLY A 5 4.43 -4.46 -12.87
C GLY A 5 5.94 -4.60 -12.68
N ILE A 6 6.74 -4.04 -13.59
CA ILE A 6 8.21 -4.12 -13.52
C ILE A 6 8.76 -3.11 -12.50
N GLU A 7 8.14 -1.93 -12.40
CA GLU A 7 8.51 -0.90 -11.44
C GLU A 7 8.18 -1.33 -10.00
N ALA A 8 7.01 -1.94 -9.79
CA ALA A 8 6.63 -2.51 -8.49
C ALA A 8 7.60 -3.62 -8.02
N ALA A 9 8.00 -4.51 -8.94
CA ALA A 9 8.98 -5.56 -8.64
C ALA A 9 10.38 -5.00 -8.32
N GLN A 10 10.79 -3.91 -8.98
CA GLN A 10 12.07 -3.25 -8.71
C GLN A 10 12.08 -2.53 -7.36
N ILE A 11 10.98 -1.90 -6.97
CA ILE A 11 10.83 -1.25 -5.66
C ILE A 11 10.85 -2.30 -4.54
N LEU A 12 10.17 -3.43 -4.73
CA LEU A 12 10.15 -4.53 -3.77
C LEU A 12 11.53 -5.19 -3.61
N LEU A 13 12.28 -5.31 -4.71
CA LEU A 13 13.67 -5.80 -4.69
C LEU A 13 14.62 -4.81 -3.99
N ALA A 14 14.43 -3.52 -4.22
CA ALA A 14 15.21 -2.46 -3.56
C ALA A 14 14.93 -2.43 -2.05
N LEU A 15 13.67 -2.60 -1.64
CA LEU A 15 13.27 -2.70 -0.23
C LEU A 15 13.82 -3.96 0.45
N LEU A 16 13.81 -5.11 -0.23
CA LEU A 16 14.42 -6.34 0.28
C LEU A 16 15.94 -6.24 0.41
N LEU A 17 16.61 -5.56 -0.54
CA LEU A 17 18.05 -5.30 -0.46
C LEU A 17 18.39 -4.35 0.69
N LEU A 18 17.58 -3.31 0.91
CA LEU A 18 17.72 -2.39 2.04
C LEU A 18 17.50 -3.09 3.39
N ALA A 19 16.46 -3.93 3.50
CA ALA A 19 16.21 -4.74 4.69
C ALA A 19 17.33 -5.76 4.95
N GLY A 20 17.88 -6.37 3.89
CA GLY A 20 19.04 -7.25 3.98
C GLY A 20 20.33 -6.53 4.39
N LEU A 21 20.49 -5.27 4.00
CA LEU A 21 21.64 -4.43 4.40
C LEU A 21 21.53 -3.97 5.86
N ALA A 22 20.32 -3.59 6.30
CA ALA A 22 20.04 -3.23 7.69
C ALA A 22 20.25 -4.42 8.64
N LEU A 23 19.74 -5.61 8.27
CA LEU A 23 19.94 -6.83 9.06
C LEU A 23 21.35 -7.42 8.94
N GLY A 24 22.03 -7.24 7.80
CA GLY A 24 23.39 -7.71 7.57
C GLY A 24 24.48 -6.86 8.23
N GLY A 25 24.23 -5.57 8.44
CA GLY A 25 25.17 -4.63 9.09
C GLY A 25 25.41 -4.96 10.57
N MET A 26 24.39 -5.47 11.28
CA MET A 26 24.47 -5.82 12.70
C MET A 26 25.38 -7.03 13.00
N ALA A 27 25.59 -7.93 12.04
CA ALA A 27 26.42 -9.13 12.25
C ALA A 27 27.94 -8.86 12.21
N VAL A 28 28.38 -7.74 11.64
CA VAL A 28 29.82 -7.41 11.53
C VAL A 28 30.36 -6.72 12.78
N ILE A 29 29.50 -6.04 13.55
CA ILE A 29 29.91 -5.26 14.73
C ILE A 29 30.02 -6.13 16.00
N ALA A 30 29.29 -7.24 16.10
CA ALA A 30 29.36 -8.13 17.26
C ALA A 30 30.66 -8.96 17.38
N GLY A 31 31.48 -9.03 16.32
CA GLY A 31 32.66 -9.92 16.25
C GLY A 31 34.01 -9.32 16.69
N ARG A 32 34.08 -8.02 17.07
CA ARG A 32 35.37 -7.32 17.28
C ARG A 32 35.64 -6.85 18.72
N ARG A 33 35.19 -7.58 19.74
CA ARG A 33 35.69 -7.39 21.11
C ARG A 33 37.01 -8.14 21.34
N ALA A 34 38.13 -7.47 21.08
CA ALA A 34 39.44 -7.81 21.64
C ALA A 34 39.96 -6.60 22.44
N PRO A 35 40.62 -6.80 23.60
CA PRO A 35 40.91 -5.72 24.52
C PRO A 35 42.25 -5.04 24.15
N ALA A 36 42.26 -3.71 24.05
CA ALA A 36 43.49 -2.92 24.11
C ALA A 36 43.23 -1.58 24.83
N ALA A 37 44.18 -1.24 25.70
CA ALA A 37 44.13 -0.20 26.72
C ALA A 37 44.36 1.24 26.15
N PRO A 38 44.39 2.31 26.99
CA PRO A 38 43.59 3.52 26.75
C PRO A 38 44.36 4.68 26.10
N VAL A 39 43.65 5.49 25.32
CA VAL A 39 44.04 6.85 24.93
C VAL A 39 42.81 7.75 25.16
N PRO A 40 42.94 8.91 25.84
CA PRO A 40 41.82 9.81 26.07
C PRO A 40 41.66 10.70 24.85
N GLU A 41 40.98 10.17 23.85
CA GLU A 41 40.44 10.92 22.72
C GLU A 41 38.93 10.77 22.86
N VAL A 42 38.17 11.87 22.92
CA VAL A 42 36.71 11.81 22.83
C VAL A 42 36.41 11.10 21.51
N ALA A 43 36.05 9.83 21.64
CA ALA A 43 36.52 8.80 20.73
C ALA A 43 35.76 8.84 19.41
N PRO A 44 36.39 8.51 18.27
CA PRO A 44 35.74 8.39 16.96
C PRO A 44 34.39 7.63 16.98
N GLU A 45 34.21 6.75 17.97
CA GLU A 45 32.99 5.99 18.28
C GLU A 45 31.74 6.87 18.52
N VAL A 46 31.84 8.03 19.19
CA VAL A 46 30.66 8.91 19.43
C VAL A 46 30.20 9.57 18.13
N THR A 47 31.15 10.03 17.31
CA THR A 47 30.86 10.67 16.01
C THR A 47 30.28 9.67 15.01
N GLU A 48 30.75 8.41 15.04
CA GLU A 48 30.16 7.32 14.25
C GLU A 48 28.72 7.02 14.65
N LEU A 49 28.41 6.98 15.96
CA LEU A 49 27.06 6.76 16.47
C LEU A 49 26.10 7.91 16.12
N GLU A 50 26.54 9.17 16.27
CA GLU A 50 25.73 10.34 15.87
C GLU A 50 25.46 10.38 14.37
N THR A 51 26.45 10.01 13.55
CA THR A 51 26.28 9.91 12.09
C THR A 51 25.31 8.79 11.73
N GLY A 52 25.46 7.62 12.36
CA GLY A 52 24.55 6.48 12.19
C GLY A 52 23.11 6.82 12.58
N ALA A 53 22.89 7.49 13.71
CA ALA A 53 21.57 7.96 14.12
C ALA A 53 20.95 8.90 13.07
N GLY A 54 21.74 9.82 12.50
CA GLY A 54 21.29 10.70 11.42
C GLY A 54 20.89 9.95 10.14
N GLU A 55 21.61 8.89 9.78
CA GLU A 55 21.28 8.04 8.63
C GLU A 55 20.00 7.24 8.85
N VAL A 56 19.81 6.66 10.05
CA VAL A 56 18.60 5.92 10.42
C VAL A 56 17.39 6.86 10.45
N TRP A 57 17.54 8.06 10.99
CA TRP A 57 16.48 9.07 10.98
C TRP A 57 16.08 9.47 9.54
N ALA A 58 17.06 9.67 8.66
CA ALA A 58 16.78 9.95 7.25
C ALA A 58 16.10 8.76 6.54
N ALA A 59 16.44 7.53 6.90
CA ALA A 59 15.74 6.34 6.40
C ALA A 59 14.29 6.26 6.91
N ALA A 60 14.06 6.52 8.20
CA ALA A 60 12.73 6.56 8.80
C ALA A 60 11.83 7.60 8.13
N ARG A 61 12.35 8.81 7.87
CA ARG A 61 11.61 9.85 7.17
C ARG A 61 11.20 9.41 5.75
N ARG A 62 12.11 8.82 4.99
CA ARG A 62 11.80 8.28 3.65
C ARG A 62 10.77 7.17 3.70
N ALA A 63 10.79 6.35 4.74
CA ALA A 63 9.81 5.28 4.93
C ALA A 63 8.40 5.83 5.21
N VAL A 64 8.29 6.89 6.02
CA VAL A 64 7.02 7.60 6.24
C VAL A 64 6.48 8.18 4.93
N GLU A 65 7.32 8.89 4.17
CA GLU A 65 6.94 9.46 2.87
C GLU A 65 6.47 8.36 1.88
N ALA A 66 7.13 7.19 1.89
CA ALA A 66 6.73 6.05 1.09
C ALA A 66 5.42 5.38 1.56
N ALA A 67 5.18 5.34 2.88
CA ALA A 67 3.94 4.83 3.45
C ALA A 67 2.74 5.71 3.08
N ASP A 68 2.90 7.03 3.15
CA ASP A 68 1.89 8.00 2.73
C ASP A 68 1.56 7.84 1.23
N ALA A 69 2.60 7.77 0.38
CA ALA A 69 2.40 7.54 -1.06
C ALA A 69 1.72 6.20 -1.38
N ALA A 70 2.03 5.14 -0.61
CA ALA A 70 1.36 3.85 -0.77
C ALA A 70 -0.11 3.90 -0.30
N ARG A 71 -0.41 4.66 0.76
CA ARG A 71 -1.77 4.90 1.23
C ARG A 71 -2.61 5.66 0.21
N ASP A 72 -2.03 6.66 -0.45
CA ASP A 72 -2.69 7.40 -1.51
C ASP A 72 -3.04 6.49 -2.69
N ARG A 73 -2.08 5.67 -3.15
CA ARG A 73 -2.32 4.66 -4.20
C ARG A 73 -3.40 3.64 -3.80
N ALA A 74 -3.37 3.14 -2.57
CA ALA A 74 -4.39 2.24 -2.07
C ALA A 74 -5.80 2.88 -2.04
N THR A 75 -5.87 4.18 -1.75
CA THR A 75 -7.12 4.94 -1.77
C THR A 75 -7.64 5.08 -3.21
N GLU A 76 -6.78 5.49 -4.14
CA GLU A 76 -7.13 5.60 -5.56
C GLU A 76 -7.60 4.25 -6.14
N ALA A 77 -6.86 3.17 -5.88
CA ALA A 77 -7.23 1.83 -6.33
C ALA A 77 -8.60 1.37 -5.76
N ASN A 78 -8.90 1.73 -4.51
CA ASN A 78 -10.21 1.43 -3.93
C ASN A 78 -11.35 2.26 -4.56
N ASP A 79 -11.09 3.51 -4.93
CA ASP A 79 -12.06 4.33 -5.65
C ASP A 79 -12.34 3.79 -7.06
N VAL A 80 -11.31 3.33 -7.77
CA VAL A 80 -11.44 2.64 -9.07
C VAL A 80 -12.27 1.35 -8.91
N ARG A 81 -11.98 0.54 -7.89
CA ARG A 81 -12.77 -0.65 -7.56
C ARG A 81 -14.24 -0.31 -7.31
N ALA A 82 -14.51 0.73 -6.53
CA ALA A 82 -15.87 1.15 -6.21
C ALA A 82 -16.64 1.61 -7.46
N GLN A 83 -15.99 2.36 -8.34
CA GLN A 83 -16.58 2.76 -9.63
C GLN A 83 -16.86 1.53 -10.51
N ALA A 84 -15.90 0.61 -10.64
CA ALA A 84 -16.07 -0.61 -11.41
C ALA A 84 -17.21 -1.49 -10.86
N GLU A 85 -17.33 -1.58 -9.53
CA GLU A 85 -18.44 -2.26 -8.85
C GLU A 85 -19.79 -1.63 -9.20
N GLN A 86 -19.90 -0.30 -9.12
CA GLN A 86 -21.10 0.43 -9.49
C GLN A 86 -21.49 0.18 -10.95
N HIS A 87 -20.52 0.23 -11.86
CA HIS A 87 -20.74 -0.06 -13.29
C HIS A 87 -21.21 -1.49 -13.52
N TYR A 88 -20.62 -2.48 -12.85
CA TYR A 88 -21.03 -3.87 -12.94
C TYR A 88 -22.45 -4.08 -12.39
N GLN A 89 -22.79 -3.49 -11.24
CA GLN A 89 -24.15 -3.58 -10.69
C GLN A 89 -25.16 -2.91 -11.61
N GLN A 90 -24.82 -1.77 -12.20
CA GLN A 90 -25.65 -1.08 -13.18
C GLN A 90 -25.86 -1.93 -14.44
N ALA A 91 -24.80 -2.53 -15.00
CA ALA A 91 -24.89 -3.41 -16.15
C ALA A 91 -25.78 -4.63 -15.86
N ARG A 92 -25.64 -5.24 -14.67
CA ARG A 92 -26.52 -6.34 -14.24
C ARG A 92 -27.96 -5.90 -14.06
N TRP A 93 -28.18 -4.72 -13.53
CA TRP A 93 -29.52 -4.18 -13.36
C TRP A 93 -30.19 -3.89 -14.71
N ASP A 94 -29.45 -3.27 -15.63
CA ASP A 94 -29.92 -3.01 -16.99
C ASP A 94 -30.18 -4.32 -17.75
N ALA A 95 -29.33 -5.33 -17.57
CA ALA A 95 -29.56 -6.68 -18.12
C ALA A 95 -30.84 -7.33 -17.55
N TRP A 96 -31.04 -7.25 -16.24
CA TRP A 96 -32.19 -7.84 -15.56
C TRP A 96 -33.51 -7.13 -15.89
N THR A 97 -33.48 -5.80 -16.04
CA THR A 97 -34.65 -5.00 -16.39
C THR A 97 -34.99 -5.01 -17.89
N GLY A 98 -34.18 -5.71 -18.68
CA GLY A 98 -34.25 -5.82 -20.14
C GLY A 98 -33.82 -4.52 -20.84
N PRO A 99 -33.62 -4.56 -22.17
CA PRO A 99 -33.38 -3.34 -22.95
C PRO A 99 -34.42 -2.29 -22.58
N LYS A 100 -34.00 -1.03 -22.39
CA LYS A 100 -34.82 0.12 -21.99
C LYS A 100 -35.84 0.51 -23.08
N ASP A 101 -36.69 -0.43 -23.46
CA ASP A 101 -37.71 -0.27 -24.46
C ASP A 101 -39.05 -0.14 -23.72
N GLU A 102 -39.26 1.04 -23.13
CA GLU A 102 -40.51 1.38 -22.44
C GLU A 102 -41.72 1.17 -23.36
N GLY A 103 -41.56 1.41 -24.67
CA GLY A 103 -42.58 1.15 -25.68
C GLY A 103 -42.99 -0.32 -25.73
N ARG A 104 -42.02 -1.24 -25.71
CA ARG A 104 -42.28 -2.69 -25.65
C ARG A 104 -42.97 -3.11 -24.37
N LYS A 105 -42.53 -2.61 -23.21
CA LYS A 105 -43.18 -2.90 -21.92
C LYS A 105 -44.65 -2.43 -21.91
N LEU A 106 -44.94 -1.30 -22.55
CA LEU A 106 -46.31 -0.80 -22.72
C LEU A 106 -47.14 -1.69 -23.66
N VAL A 107 -46.56 -2.15 -24.77
CA VAL A 107 -47.21 -3.09 -25.70
C VAL A 107 -47.51 -4.42 -25.01
N GLU A 108 -46.55 -5.00 -24.29
CA GLU A 108 -46.73 -6.23 -23.52
C GLU A 108 -47.84 -6.09 -22.47
N ARG A 109 -47.84 -4.98 -21.72
CA ARG A 109 -48.87 -4.71 -20.71
C ARG A 109 -50.26 -4.56 -21.34
N ALA A 110 -50.38 -3.79 -22.43
CA ALA A 110 -51.63 -3.58 -23.14
C ALA A 110 -52.16 -4.88 -23.78
N ALA A 111 -51.27 -5.69 -24.37
CA ALA A 111 -51.63 -6.99 -24.95
C ALA A 111 -52.13 -7.97 -23.87
N LEU A 112 -51.48 -8.01 -22.71
CA LEU A 112 -51.90 -8.86 -21.59
C LEU A 112 -53.26 -8.42 -21.02
N GLU A 113 -53.52 -7.11 -20.96
CA GLU A 113 -54.78 -6.54 -20.49
C GLU A 113 -55.93 -6.77 -21.49
N ALA A 114 -55.68 -6.65 -22.78
CA ALA A 114 -56.63 -7.00 -23.83
C ALA A 114 -56.98 -8.50 -23.81
N TYR A 115 -55.99 -9.38 -23.60
CA TYR A 115 -56.20 -10.81 -23.43
C TYR A 115 -57.09 -11.12 -22.21
N ARG A 116 -56.82 -10.51 -21.06
CA ARG A 116 -57.62 -10.70 -19.83
C ARG A 116 -59.08 -10.26 -20.00
N ARG A 117 -59.34 -9.25 -20.84
CA ARG A 117 -60.69 -8.79 -21.18
C ARG A 117 -61.36 -9.63 -22.27
N GLY A 118 -60.68 -10.62 -22.82
CA GLY A 118 -61.18 -11.46 -23.92
C GLY A 118 -61.20 -10.76 -25.29
N GLU A 119 -60.56 -9.59 -25.40
CA GLU A 119 -60.47 -8.81 -26.64
C GLU A 119 -59.36 -9.33 -27.58
N LEU A 120 -58.48 -10.20 -27.05
CA LEU A 120 -57.35 -10.78 -27.76
C LEU A 120 -57.36 -12.30 -27.58
N SER A 121 -57.11 -13.07 -28.64
CA SER A 121 -56.92 -14.52 -28.53
C SER A 121 -55.50 -14.89 -28.07
N VAL A 122 -55.32 -16.11 -27.55
CA VAL A 122 -53.98 -16.64 -27.20
C VAL A 122 -53.03 -16.60 -28.41
N ASP A 123 -53.52 -16.93 -29.61
CA ASP A 123 -52.70 -16.91 -30.83
C ASP A 123 -52.29 -15.50 -31.28
N GLN A 124 -53.11 -14.49 -30.97
CA GLN A 124 -52.77 -13.09 -31.19
C GLN A 124 -51.78 -12.59 -30.15
N LEU A 125 -51.93 -13.00 -28.88
CA LEU A 125 -50.98 -12.70 -27.82
C LEU A 125 -49.59 -13.29 -28.11
N ASN A 126 -49.54 -14.56 -28.53
CA ASN A 126 -48.29 -15.24 -28.88
C ASN A 126 -47.57 -14.55 -30.05
N ARG A 127 -48.30 -14.14 -31.10
CA ARG A 127 -47.72 -13.36 -32.21
C ARG A 127 -47.15 -12.01 -31.77
N ILE A 128 -47.83 -11.31 -30.86
CA ILE A 128 -47.29 -10.07 -30.29
C ILE A 128 -46.00 -10.38 -29.53
N TRP A 129 -45.98 -11.45 -28.71
CA TRP A 129 -44.81 -11.87 -27.95
C TRP A 129 -43.61 -12.26 -28.82
N GLU A 130 -43.85 -12.92 -29.95
CA GLU A 130 -42.82 -13.26 -30.93
C GLU A 130 -42.18 -12.01 -31.55
N HIS A 131 -42.96 -10.93 -31.74
CA HIS A 131 -42.49 -9.67 -32.30
C HIS A 131 -41.95 -8.68 -31.27
N THR A 132 -42.27 -8.84 -29.97
CA THR A 132 -41.73 -7.98 -28.90
C THR A 132 -40.50 -8.57 -28.23
N ARG A 133 -40.18 -9.87 -28.43
CA ARG A 133 -38.97 -10.47 -27.88
C ARG A 133 -37.73 -9.74 -28.39
N PRO A 134 -36.74 -9.41 -27.53
CA PRO A 134 -35.48 -8.85 -28.00
C PRO A 134 -34.84 -9.80 -29.00
N GLU A 135 -34.30 -9.25 -30.09
CA GLU A 135 -33.47 -9.99 -31.02
C GLU A 135 -32.31 -10.66 -30.27
N GLU A 136 -31.92 -11.85 -30.69
CA GLU A 136 -30.86 -12.64 -30.05
C GLU A 136 -29.55 -11.84 -29.95
N ALA A 137 -29.19 -11.10 -31.00
CA ALA A 137 -28.05 -10.19 -31.02
C ALA A 137 -28.14 -9.02 -30.02
N ALA A 138 -29.34 -8.65 -29.54
CA ALA A 138 -29.50 -7.66 -28.49
C ALA A 138 -29.26 -8.27 -27.10
N LEU A 139 -29.63 -9.55 -26.90
CA LEU A 139 -29.35 -10.29 -25.67
C LEU A 139 -27.86 -10.59 -25.53
N GLU A 140 -27.21 -11.04 -26.61
CA GLU A 140 -25.77 -11.31 -26.62
C GLU A 140 -24.94 -10.07 -26.29
N ARG A 141 -25.33 -8.88 -26.78
CA ARG A 141 -24.66 -7.61 -26.44
C ARG A 141 -24.76 -7.29 -24.95
N VAL A 142 -25.93 -7.48 -24.36
CA VAL A 142 -26.14 -7.25 -22.92
C VAL A 142 -25.29 -8.22 -22.09
N ASP A 143 -25.23 -9.49 -22.48
CA ASP A 143 -24.40 -10.48 -21.80
C ASP A 143 -22.90 -10.16 -21.89
N LEU A 144 -22.44 -9.69 -23.07
CA LEU A 144 -21.07 -9.21 -23.27
C LEU A 144 -20.75 -7.98 -22.40
N GLU A 145 -21.65 -6.99 -22.35
CA GLU A 145 -21.47 -5.79 -21.52
C GLU A 145 -21.36 -6.14 -20.03
N VAL A 146 -22.20 -7.07 -19.54
CA VAL A 146 -22.13 -7.56 -18.16
C VAL A 146 -20.81 -8.32 -17.91
N ALA A 147 -20.38 -9.17 -18.84
CA ALA A 147 -19.14 -9.92 -18.72
C ALA A 147 -17.90 -9.00 -18.70
N GLU A 148 -17.86 -7.99 -19.56
CA GLU A 148 -16.78 -6.99 -19.55
C GLU A 148 -16.76 -6.16 -18.27
N ALA A 149 -17.93 -5.70 -17.80
CA ALA A 149 -18.02 -4.94 -16.56
C ALA A 149 -17.57 -5.78 -15.35
N LYS A 150 -17.92 -7.07 -15.35
CA LYS A 150 -17.45 -8.03 -14.36
C LYS A 150 -15.92 -8.18 -14.38
N LEU A 151 -15.33 -8.38 -15.56
CA LEU A 151 -13.89 -8.53 -15.69
C LEU A 151 -13.15 -7.30 -15.15
N ARG A 152 -13.59 -6.09 -15.52
CA ARG A 152 -13.01 -4.83 -15.01
C ARG A 152 -13.14 -4.69 -13.49
N TYR A 153 -14.27 -5.11 -12.92
CA TYR A 153 -14.45 -5.14 -11.47
C TYR A 153 -13.49 -6.13 -10.79
N GLU A 154 -13.33 -7.34 -11.36
CA GLU A 154 -12.41 -8.35 -10.82
C GLU A 154 -10.95 -7.90 -10.88
N GLU A 155 -10.52 -7.27 -11.98
CA GLU A 155 -9.19 -6.67 -12.11
C GLU A 155 -8.96 -5.56 -11.07
N ALA A 156 -9.89 -4.61 -10.94
CA ALA A 156 -9.80 -3.53 -9.97
C ALA A 156 -9.84 -4.03 -8.51
N LEU A 157 -10.55 -5.14 -8.25
CA LEU A 157 -10.58 -5.78 -6.94
C LEU A 157 -9.20 -6.35 -6.56
N VAL A 158 -8.53 -7.01 -7.50
CA VAL A 158 -7.18 -7.54 -7.28
C VAL A 158 -6.20 -6.40 -7.01
N GLU A 159 -6.20 -5.37 -7.85
CA GLU A 159 -5.32 -4.20 -7.70
C GLU A 159 -5.53 -3.48 -6.35
N ALA A 160 -6.79 -3.25 -5.96
CA ALA A 160 -7.09 -2.62 -4.66
C ALA A 160 -6.59 -3.45 -3.46
N VAL A 161 -6.63 -4.79 -3.55
CA VAL A 161 -6.11 -5.67 -2.50
C VAL A 161 -4.58 -5.62 -2.47
N GLU A 162 -3.92 -5.62 -3.62
CA GLU A 162 -2.46 -5.54 -3.73
C GLU A 162 -1.94 -4.21 -3.20
N GLU A 163 -2.52 -3.09 -3.60
CA GLU A 163 -2.12 -1.76 -3.14
C GLU A 163 -2.40 -1.57 -1.64
N ARG A 164 -3.53 -2.09 -1.13
CA ARG A 164 -3.79 -2.07 0.32
C ARG A 164 -2.75 -2.87 1.09
N ARG A 165 -2.32 -4.01 0.57
CA ARG A 165 -1.27 -4.82 1.20
C ARG A 165 0.08 -4.09 1.16
N ALA A 166 0.41 -3.44 0.04
CA ALA A 166 1.62 -2.64 -0.08
C ALA A 166 1.63 -1.47 0.90
N ALA A 167 0.51 -0.74 1.03
CA ALA A 167 0.34 0.33 2.00
C ALA A 167 0.56 -0.16 3.44
N HIS A 168 -0.03 -1.30 3.81
CA HIS A 168 0.17 -1.86 5.15
C HIS A 168 1.63 -2.24 5.42
N VAL A 169 2.32 -2.85 4.45
CA VAL A 169 3.74 -3.19 4.60
C VAL A 169 4.60 -1.92 4.74
N ALA A 170 4.32 -0.88 3.96
CA ALA A 170 5.03 0.39 4.04
C ALA A 170 4.80 1.11 5.38
N GLU A 171 3.56 1.10 5.89
CA GLU A 171 3.21 1.63 7.22
C GLU A 171 3.99 0.91 8.33
N VAL A 172 3.99 -0.42 8.35
CA VAL A 172 4.75 -1.20 9.33
C VAL A 172 6.26 -0.94 9.22
N ALA A 173 6.79 -0.83 8.00
CA ALA A 173 8.20 -0.51 7.81
C ALA A 173 8.56 0.90 8.32
N ALA A 174 7.68 1.88 8.12
CA ALA A 174 7.84 3.23 8.64
C ALA A 174 7.83 3.26 10.17
N GLU A 175 6.91 2.52 10.81
CA GLU A 175 6.85 2.40 12.27
C GLU A 175 8.13 1.77 12.84
N VAL A 176 8.60 0.66 12.24
CA VAL A 176 9.82 -0.01 12.67
C VAL A 176 11.03 0.92 12.54
N LEU A 177 11.20 1.59 11.40
CA LEU A 177 12.33 2.50 11.19
C LEU A 177 12.26 3.75 12.09
N ALA A 178 11.07 4.24 12.42
CA ALA A 178 10.90 5.33 13.37
C ALA A 178 11.36 4.93 14.77
N GLU A 179 11.05 3.70 15.20
CA GLU A 179 11.50 3.18 16.48
C GLU A 179 13.02 2.91 16.48
N GLU A 180 13.57 2.38 15.40
CA GLU A 180 15.03 2.22 15.24
C GLU A 180 15.76 3.57 15.28
N ALA A 181 15.20 4.61 14.66
CA ALA A 181 15.76 5.97 14.72
C ALA A 181 15.77 6.50 16.16
N ARG A 182 14.67 6.28 16.91
CA ARG A 182 14.60 6.66 18.33
C ARG A 182 15.67 5.97 19.17
N ILE A 183 15.85 4.66 18.98
CA ILE A 183 16.86 3.88 19.69
C ILE A 183 18.27 4.38 19.35
N ALA A 184 18.57 4.61 18.06
CA ALA A 184 19.87 5.11 17.63
C ALA A 184 20.18 6.50 18.20
N GLU A 185 19.19 7.39 18.28
CA GLU A 185 19.33 8.70 18.94
C GLU A 185 19.61 8.56 20.44
N GLU A 186 18.92 7.65 21.13
CA GLU A 186 19.14 7.37 22.56
C GLU A 186 20.54 6.82 22.82
N GLU A 187 21.03 5.91 21.97
CA GLU A 187 22.38 5.35 22.04
C GLU A 187 23.45 6.42 21.79
N ALA A 188 23.29 7.26 20.77
CA ALA A 188 24.19 8.36 20.49
C ALA A 188 24.23 9.39 21.64
N ALA A 189 23.06 9.70 22.22
CA ALA A 189 22.98 10.59 23.39
C ALA A 189 23.64 10.00 24.64
N ALA A 190 23.45 8.70 24.90
CA ALA A 190 24.10 8.00 26.00
C ALA A 190 25.63 7.99 25.84
N ALA A 191 26.12 7.65 24.64
CA ALA A 191 27.55 7.66 24.33
C ALA A 191 28.18 9.05 24.51
N ARG A 192 27.47 10.12 24.14
CA ARG A 192 27.92 11.49 24.39
C ARG A 192 28.04 11.80 25.87
N ILE A 193 27.02 11.44 26.68
CA ILE A 193 27.03 11.67 28.13
C ILE A 193 28.18 10.90 28.80
N GLU A 194 28.42 9.65 28.40
CA GLU A 194 29.52 8.83 28.92
C GLU A 194 30.89 9.43 28.56
N ALA A 195 31.06 9.89 27.31
CA ALA A 195 32.29 10.54 26.87
C ALA A 195 32.56 11.85 27.63
N GLU A 196 31.53 12.67 27.86
CA GLU A 196 31.63 13.90 28.66
C GLU A 196 32.02 13.60 30.12
N ALA A 197 31.42 12.56 30.73
CA ALA A 197 31.75 12.14 32.09
C ALA A 197 33.19 11.63 32.22
N ALA A 198 33.66 10.85 31.24
CA ALA A 198 35.04 10.36 31.19
C ALA A 198 36.05 11.50 30.99
N ALA A 199 35.73 12.49 30.16
CA ALA A 199 36.54 13.69 29.99
C ALA A 199 36.62 14.53 31.28
N GLY A 200 35.50 14.69 31.98
CA GLY A 200 35.42 15.39 33.27
C GLY A 200 36.22 14.73 34.39
N LEU A 201 36.21 13.40 34.47
CA LEU A 201 37.02 12.61 35.41
C LEU A 201 38.53 12.67 35.08
N SER A 202 38.89 12.64 33.80
CA SER A 202 40.28 12.76 33.34
C SER A 202 40.89 14.12 33.67
N GLY A 203 40.08 15.20 33.61
CA GLY A 203 40.49 16.54 34.02
C GLY A 203 40.71 16.71 35.53
N LEU A 204 40.06 15.88 36.37
CA LEU A 204 40.21 15.90 37.82
C LEU A 204 41.43 15.10 38.31
N LEU A 205 41.80 14.02 37.62
CA LEU A 205 43.00 13.23 37.91
C LEU A 205 44.30 13.85 37.36
N GLY A 206 44.20 14.78 36.40
CA GLY A 206 45.32 15.57 35.88
C GLY A 206 45.65 16.85 36.67
N GLY A 207 44.96 17.11 37.79
CA GLY A 207 45.24 18.25 38.67
C GLY A 207 46.62 18.14 39.33
N PRO A 208 47.33 19.27 39.57
CA PRO A 208 48.77 19.35 39.79
C PRO A 208 49.19 18.71 41.13
N GLY A 209 49.40 17.40 41.11
CA GLY A 209 49.88 16.61 42.23
C GLY A 209 51.25 16.02 41.95
N ASP A 210 52.26 16.63 42.60
CA ASP A 210 53.62 16.16 42.84
C ASP A 210 54.60 16.15 41.65
N SER A 211 55.69 16.92 41.73
CA SER A 211 56.67 16.67 42.79
C SER A 211 57.31 17.93 43.38
N PRO A 212 57.38 18.04 44.72
CA PRO A 212 58.44 18.78 45.39
C PRO A 212 59.71 17.92 45.41
N ARG A 213 60.86 18.51 45.05
CA ARG A 213 62.27 18.19 45.40
C ARG A 213 63.18 18.72 44.28
N ALA A 214 64.24 19.47 44.52
CA ALA A 214 64.98 19.83 45.73
C ALA A 214 65.61 21.22 45.55
#